data_AF-A0A243RE55-F1
#
_entry.id   AF-A0A243RE55-F1
#
_cell.length_a   1.000
_cell.length_b   1.000
_cell.length_c   1.000
_cell.angle_alpha   90.00
_cell.angle_beta   90.00
_cell.angle_gamma   90.00
#
_symmetry.space_group_name_H-M   'P 1'
#
loop_
_entity.id
_entity.type
_entity.pdbx_description
1 polymer ?
#
loop_
_entity_poly.entity_id
_entity_poly.type
_entity_poly.pdbx_seq_one_letter_code
_entity_poly.pdbx_strand_id
1 'polypeptide(L)'
;MESAITSLIAIAGTLLGVAASYVFQLRSAKQARRFAREDRLWQERLMAYSAFAEAVTAFRKSQNDRWHQAQENPAGSAALAARDESYHQRANATAALFRLRLVCTDENLRDAASLTLRLTEELHEAADEADRTVQGRKARRALRDFVEAANAQMVSTG
;
A
#
# COMPACT_ATOMS: atom_id res chain seq x y z
N MET A 1 33.30 -49.68 -39.62
CA MET A 1 31.93 -49.52 -39.09
C MET A 1 31.90 -48.93 -37.67
N GLU A 2 32.90 -49.18 -36.81
CA GLU A 2 32.95 -48.65 -35.43
C GLU A 2 32.96 -47.11 -35.32
N SER A 3 33.69 -46.40 -36.19
CA SER A 3 33.81 -44.93 -36.13
C SER A 3 32.46 -44.21 -36.33
N ALA A 4 31.62 -44.70 -37.25
CA ALA A 4 30.29 -44.13 -37.49
C ALA A 4 29.37 -44.27 -36.28
N ILE A 5 29.47 -45.38 -35.55
CA ILE A 5 28.69 -45.64 -34.34
C ILE A 5 29.13 -44.68 -33.23
N THR A 6 30.44 -44.49 -33.05
CA THR A 6 31.00 -43.56 -32.05
C THR A 6 30.58 -42.10 -32.32
N SER A 7 30.64 -41.65 -33.57
CA SER A 7 30.21 -40.30 -33.95
C SER A 7 28.71 -40.08 -33.73
N LEU A 8 27.88 -41.09 -34.05
CA LEU A 8 26.43 -41.03 -33.83
C LEU A 8 26.10 -40.89 -32.34
N ILE A 9 26.77 -41.66 -31.49
CA ILE A 9 26.60 -41.60 -30.02
C ILE A 9 27.01 -40.22 -29.49
N ALA A 10 28.10 -39.64 -29.99
CA ALA A 10 28.56 -38.31 -29.58
C ALA A 10 27.57 -37.20 -29.94
N ILE A 11 26.99 -37.26 -31.15
CA ILE A 11 25.96 -36.30 -31.59
C ILE A 11 24.69 -36.48 -30.75
N ALA A 12 24.27 -37.72 -30.52
CA ALA A 12 23.12 -38.02 -29.66
C ALA A 12 23.30 -37.50 -28.23
N GLY A 13 24.50 -37.67 -27.65
CA GLY A 13 24.84 -37.14 -26.33
C GLY A 13 24.80 -35.61 -26.28
N THR A 14 25.32 -34.94 -27.32
CA THR A 14 25.27 -33.47 -27.43
C THR A 14 23.84 -32.97 -27.57
N LEU A 15 23.04 -33.57 -28.45
CA LEU A 15 21.64 -33.19 -28.67
C LEU A 15 20.79 -33.40 -27.41
N LEU A 16 21.02 -34.50 -26.69
CA LEU A 16 20.34 -34.79 -25.43
C LEU A 16 20.75 -33.79 -24.34
N GLY A 17 22.03 -33.45 -24.25
CA GLY A 17 22.54 -32.42 -23.33
C GLY A 17 21.96 -31.03 -23.61
N VAL A 18 21.85 -30.64 -24.88
CA VAL A 18 21.23 -29.36 -25.31
C VAL A 18 19.73 -29.36 -24.98
N ALA A 19 19.01 -30.43 -25.28
CA ALA A 19 17.58 -30.54 -25.00
C ALA A 19 17.30 -30.49 -23.49
N ALA A 20 18.08 -31.22 -22.68
CA ALA A 20 17.96 -31.21 -21.22
C ALA A 20 18.25 -29.82 -20.64
N SER A 21 19.29 -29.14 -21.13
CA SER A 21 19.64 -27.78 -20.71
C SER A 21 18.54 -26.78 -21.07
N TYR A 22 17.97 -26.87 -22.27
CA TYR A 22 16.88 -26.00 -22.71
C TYR A 22 15.62 -26.15 -21.83
N VAL A 23 15.23 -27.39 -21.51
CA VAL A 23 14.09 -27.65 -20.61
C VAL A 23 14.35 -27.11 -19.20
N PHE A 24 15.56 -27.27 -18.69
CA PHE A 24 15.94 -26.73 -17.38
C PHE A 24 15.93 -25.18 -17.39
N GLN A 25 16.47 -24.55 -18.44
CA GLN A 25 16.44 -23.10 -18.62
C GLN A 25 15.00 -22.57 -18.71
N LEU A 26 14.12 -23.26 -19.45
CA LEU A 26 12.71 -22.87 -19.56
C LEU A 26 11.99 -22.95 -18.21
N ARG A 27 12.25 -24.00 -17.41
CA ARG A 27 11.69 -24.15 -16.06
C ARG A 27 12.20 -23.08 -15.11
N SER A 28 13.51 -22.84 -15.09
CA SER A 28 14.13 -21.79 -14.26
C SER A 28 13.64 -20.40 -14.66
N ALA A 29 13.49 -20.12 -15.96
CA ALA A 29 12.92 -18.86 -16.45
C ALA A 29 11.45 -18.70 -16.06
N LYS A 30 10.66 -19.77 -16.10
CA LYS A 30 9.26 -19.75 -15.66
C LYS A 30 9.15 -19.51 -14.14
N GLN A 31 10.00 -20.15 -13.35
CA GLN A 31 10.05 -19.97 -11.90
C GLN A 31 10.50 -18.54 -11.54
N ALA A 32 11.56 -18.03 -12.18
CA ALA A 32 12.04 -16.66 -11.98
C ALA A 32 10.98 -15.62 -12.36
N ARG A 33 10.25 -15.82 -13.46
CA ARG A 33 9.13 -14.94 -13.86
C ARG A 33 7.99 -14.94 -12.84
N ARG A 34 7.70 -16.08 -12.22
CA ARG A 34 6.67 -16.19 -11.18
C ARG A 34 7.08 -15.39 -9.94
N PHE A 35 8.28 -15.63 -9.42
CA PHE A 35 8.80 -14.87 -8.26
C PHE A 35 8.85 -13.37 -8.53
N ALA A 36 9.36 -12.95 -9.70
CA ALA A 36 9.41 -11.52 -10.06
C ALA A 36 8.02 -10.87 -10.13
N ARG A 37 6.98 -11.64 -10.51
CA ARG A 37 5.60 -11.14 -10.54
C ARG A 37 5.00 -11.02 -9.14
N GLU A 38 5.24 -12.00 -8.28
CA GLU A 38 4.79 -12.00 -6.88
C GLU A 38 5.46 -10.85 -6.11
N ASP A 39 6.79 -10.71 -6.22
CA ASP A 39 7.55 -9.60 -5.62
C ASP A 39 7.05 -8.24 -6.10
N ARG A 40 6.79 -8.09 -7.40
CA ARG A 40 6.26 -6.83 -7.96
C ARG A 40 4.91 -6.47 -7.36
N LEU A 41 3.99 -7.42 -7.26
CA LEU A 41 2.67 -7.18 -6.65
C LEU A 41 2.80 -6.84 -5.16
N TRP A 42 3.70 -7.50 -4.43
CA TRP A 42 3.97 -7.20 -3.03
C TRP A 42 4.49 -5.76 -2.86
N GLN A 43 5.44 -5.33 -3.69
CA GLN A 43 5.96 -3.96 -3.68
C GLN A 43 4.89 -2.92 -4.05
N GLU A 44 4.09 -3.18 -5.09
CA GLU A 44 2.99 -2.29 -5.50
C GLU A 44 1.96 -2.11 -4.37
N ARG A 45 1.62 -3.18 -3.65
CA ARG A 45 0.74 -3.13 -2.47
C ARG A 45 1.37 -2.37 -1.31
N LEU A 46 2.63 -2.69 -0.97
CA LEU A 46 3.35 -2.02 0.11
C LEU A 46 3.41 -0.51 -0.13
N MET A 47 3.76 -0.08 -1.34
CA MET A 47 3.80 1.34 -1.71
C MET A 47 2.43 2.01 -1.59
N ALA A 48 1.35 1.37 -2.05
CA ALA A 48 0.02 1.95 -1.96
C ALA A 48 -0.48 2.06 -0.50
N TYR A 49 -0.19 1.05 0.32
CA TYR A 49 -0.64 1.01 1.72
C TYR A 49 0.16 2.00 2.57
N SER A 50 1.46 2.10 2.37
CA SER A 50 2.31 3.08 3.06
C SER A 50 1.96 4.52 2.65
N ALA A 51 1.75 4.78 1.35
CA ALA A 51 1.37 6.11 0.87
C ALA A 51 0.01 6.57 1.45
N PHE A 52 -0.94 5.66 1.61
CA PHE A 52 -2.21 5.98 2.28
C PHE A 52 -2.00 6.29 3.78
N ALA A 53 -1.22 5.47 4.49
CA ALA A 53 -0.94 5.70 5.91
C ALA A 53 -0.22 7.03 6.16
N GLU A 54 0.71 7.39 5.29
CA GLU A 54 1.42 8.68 5.30
C GLU A 54 0.45 9.85 5.07
N ALA A 55 -0.34 9.79 3.99
CA ALA A 55 -1.26 10.85 3.63
C ALA A 55 -2.33 11.10 4.70
N VAL A 56 -2.88 10.04 5.31
CA VAL A 56 -3.86 10.19 6.40
C VAL A 56 -3.21 10.70 7.69
N THR A 57 -1.95 10.36 7.94
CA THR A 57 -1.21 10.91 9.08
C THR A 57 -0.99 12.42 8.93
N ALA A 58 -0.59 12.87 7.73
CA ALA A 58 -0.47 14.29 7.41
C ALA A 58 -1.83 15.01 7.50
N PHE A 59 -2.89 14.39 6.97
CA PHE A 59 -4.24 14.93 7.05
C PHE A 59 -4.72 15.07 8.51
N ARG A 60 -4.51 14.05 9.35
CA ARG A 60 -4.84 14.12 10.78
C ARG A 60 -4.11 15.25 11.48
N LYS A 61 -2.84 15.49 11.16
CA LYS A 61 -2.09 16.64 11.69
C LYS A 61 -2.76 17.94 11.28
N SER A 62 -3.05 18.13 9.98
CA SER A 62 -3.69 19.35 9.48
C SER A 62 -5.07 19.61 10.09
N GLN A 63 -5.84 18.55 10.42
CA GLN A 63 -7.14 18.68 11.09
C GLN A 63 -7.00 19.14 12.54
N ASN A 64 -5.98 18.65 13.26
CA ASN A 64 -5.67 19.15 14.59
C ASN A 64 -5.22 20.61 14.56
N ASP A 65 -4.33 20.96 13.62
CA ASP A 65 -3.86 22.34 13.45
C ASP A 65 -5.04 23.27 13.12
N ARG A 66 -5.94 22.85 12.23
CA ARG A 66 -7.18 23.57 11.90
C ARG A 66 -8.06 23.78 13.13
N TRP A 67 -8.26 22.73 13.94
CA TRP A 67 -9.05 22.84 15.16
C TRP A 67 -8.43 23.85 16.14
N HIS A 68 -7.12 23.75 16.43
CA HIS A 68 -6.45 24.68 17.34
C HIS A 68 -6.52 26.13 16.84
N GLN A 69 -6.24 26.37 15.57
CA GLN A 69 -6.29 27.72 14.99
C GLN A 69 -7.72 28.30 14.98
N ALA A 70 -8.74 27.47 14.78
CA ALA A 70 -10.13 27.90 14.86
C ALA A 70 -10.53 28.30 16.30
N GLN A 71 -10.00 27.62 17.32
CA GLN A 71 -10.26 27.97 18.72
C GLN A 71 -9.54 29.25 19.16
N GLU A 72 -8.35 29.53 18.63
CA GLU A 72 -7.56 30.71 18.96
C GLU A 72 -8.12 31.99 18.32
N ASN A 73 -8.30 31.98 16.99
CA ASN A 73 -8.86 33.11 16.25
C ASN A 73 -9.53 32.64 14.95
N PRO A 74 -10.85 32.40 14.94
CA PRO A 74 -11.56 31.86 13.78
C PRO A 74 -11.42 32.69 12.49
N ALA A 75 -11.27 34.01 12.62
CA ALA A 75 -11.14 34.93 11.49
C ALA A 75 -9.68 35.29 11.17
N GLY A 76 -8.72 34.72 11.92
CA GLY A 76 -7.30 34.95 11.73
C GLY A 76 -6.78 34.34 10.43
N SER A 77 -5.75 34.96 9.86
CA SER A 77 -5.07 34.42 8.67
C SER A 77 -4.53 33.00 8.88
N ALA A 78 -4.12 32.68 10.11
CA ALA A 78 -3.66 31.34 10.48
C ALA A 78 -4.78 30.28 10.45
N ALA A 79 -6.00 30.62 10.86
CA ALA A 79 -7.17 29.72 10.77
C ALA A 79 -7.58 29.48 9.32
N LEU A 80 -7.51 30.51 8.46
CA LEU A 80 -7.74 30.37 7.01
C LEU A 80 -6.67 29.47 6.37
N ALA A 81 -5.40 29.70 6.66
CA ALA A 81 -4.30 28.89 6.14
C ALA A 81 -4.39 27.42 6.60
N ALA A 82 -4.73 27.17 7.86
CA ALA A 82 -4.91 25.81 8.39
C ALA A 82 -6.12 25.11 7.74
N ARG A 83 -7.18 25.85 7.40
CA ARG A 83 -8.32 25.31 6.66
C ARG A 83 -7.93 24.91 5.24
N ASP A 84 -7.22 25.77 4.52
CA ASP A 84 -6.76 25.47 3.15
C ASP A 84 -5.81 24.27 3.12
N GLU A 85 -4.86 24.22 4.07
CA GLU A 85 -3.96 23.07 4.22
C GLU A 85 -4.74 21.78 4.53
N SER A 86 -5.78 21.85 5.37
CA SER A 86 -6.63 20.68 5.64
C SER A 86 -7.33 20.17 4.38
N TYR A 87 -7.74 21.05 3.47
CA TYR A 87 -8.35 20.65 2.20
C TYR A 87 -7.33 20.03 1.25
N HIS A 88 -6.12 20.60 1.17
CA HIS A 88 -5.04 20.02 0.40
C HIS A 88 -4.69 18.61 0.90
N GLN A 89 -4.54 18.43 2.20
CA GLN A 89 -4.24 17.11 2.78
C GLN A 89 -5.41 16.12 2.65
N ARG A 90 -6.66 16.59 2.71
CA ARG A 90 -7.84 15.75 2.42
C ARG A 90 -7.78 15.21 0.99
N ALA A 91 -7.46 16.06 0.02
CA ALA A 91 -7.34 15.65 -1.39
C ALA A 91 -6.25 14.60 -1.57
N ASN A 92 -5.09 14.79 -0.92
CA ASN A 92 -3.97 13.83 -0.96
C ASN A 92 -4.35 12.48 -0.34
N ALA A 93 -4.99 12.48 0.83
CA ALA A 93 -5.46 11.27 1.49
C ALA A 93 -6.53 10.53 0.66
N THR A 94 -7.43 11.27 0.03
CA THR A 94 -8.46 10.72 -0.86
C THR A 94 -7.84 10.09 -2.11
N ALA A 95 -6.88 10.75 -2.74
CA ALA A 95 -6.16 10.21 -3.89
C ALA A 95 -5.38 8.94 -3.53
N ALA A 96 -4.76 8.90 -2.35
CA ALA A 96 -4.10 7.69 -1.84
C ALA A 96 -5.10 6.55 -1.57
N LEU A 97 -6.28 6.84 -1.03
CA LEU A 97 -7.35 5.84 -0.85
C LEU A 97 -7.79 5.23 -2.19
N PHE A 98 -7.92 6.03 -3.24
CA PHE A 98 -8.26 5.51 -4.56
C PHE A 98 -7.17 4.60 -5.11
N ARG A 99 -5.89 4.98 -4.99
CA ARG A 99 -4.77 4.11 -5.39
C ARG A 99 -4.78 2.79 -4.61
N LEU A 100 -5.02 2.84 -3.31
CA LEU A 100 -5.17 1.65 -2.47
C LEU A 100 -6.29 0.73 -2.98
N ARG A 101 -7.46 1.29 -3.30
CA ARG A 101 -8.61 0.51 -3.81
C ARG A 101 -8.35 -0.15 -5.15
N LEU A 102 -7.47 0.41 -5.98
CA LEU A 102 -7.08 -0.17 -7.26
C LEU A 102 -6.20 -1.43 -7.09
N VAL A 103 -5.33 -1.47 -6.08
CA VAL A 103 -4.38 -2.58 -5.87
C VAL A 103 -4.85 -3.61 -4.83
N CYS A 104 -5.75 -3.22 -3.94
CA CYS A 104 -6.31 -4.08 -2.90
C CYS A 104 -7.65 -4.65 -3.36
N THR A 105 -7.87 -5.95 -3.23
CA THR A 105 -9.17 -6.62 -3.48
C THR A 105 -9.91 -7.00 -2.19
N ASP A 106 -9.25 -6.94 -1.04
CA ASP A 106 -9.82 -7.28 0.27
C ASP A 106 -10.79 -6.19 0.73
N GLU A 107 -12.06 -6.54 0.89
CA GLU A 107 -13.12 -5.60 1.31
C GLU A 107 -12.90 -5.09 2.74
N ASN A 108 -12.46 -5.95 3.67
CA ASN A 108 -12.21 -5.55 5.05
C ASN A 108 -11.10 -4.49 5.11
N LEU A 109 -10.04 -4.66 4.32
CA LEU A 109 -8.95 -3.69 4.25
C LEU A 109 -9.40 -2.37 3.63
N ARG A 110 -10.21 -2.42 2.57
CA ARG A 110 -10.81 -1.23 1.93
C ARG A 110 -11.74 -0.48 2.89
N ASP A 111 -12.50 -1.20 3.70
CA ASP A 111 -13.41 -0.63 4.69
C ASP A 111 -12.65 -0.01 5.87
N ALA A 112 -11.60 -0.68 6.36
CA ALA A 112 -10.72 -0.13 7.38
C ALA A 112 -10.05 1.18 6.91
N ALA A 113 -9.57 1.22 5.66
CA ALA A 113 -9.02 2.43 5.06
C ALA A 113 -10.07 3.55 4.96
N SER A 114 -11.27 3.21 4.49
CA SER A 114 -12.37 4.17 4.34
C SER A 114 -12.82 4.73 5.69
N LEU A 115 -12.92 3.89 6.71
CA LEU A 115 -13.23 4.29 8.08
C LEU A 115 -12.16 5.22 8.64
N THR A 116 -10.89 4.93 8.40
CA THR A 116 -9.77 5.77 8.86
C THR A 116 -9.87 7.17 8.26
N LEU A 117 -10.16 7.29 6.96
CA LEU A 117 -10.33 8.59 6.31
C LEU A 117 -11.50 9.36 6.91
N ARG A 118 -12.69 8.74 7.02
CA ARG A 118 -13.89 9.38 7.59
C ARG A 118 -13.65 9.89 9.02
N LEU A 119 -13.13 9.04 9.91
CA LEU A 119 -12.83 9.43 11.28
C LEU A 119 -11.77 10.53 11.35
N THR A 120 -10.89 10.64 10.35
CA THR A 120 -9.92 11.74 10.27
C THR A 120 -10.58 13.05 9.82
N GLU A 121 -11.55 12.98 8.91
CA GLU A 121 -12.32 14.15 8.45
C GLU A 121 -13.11 14.81 9.61
N GLU A 122 -13.69 13.99 10.49
CA GLU A 122 -14.54 14.44 11.61
C GLU A 122 -13.76 15.14 12.75
N LEU A 123 -12.42 15.10 12.77
CA LEU A 123 -11.62 15.65 13.89
C LEU A 123 -11.87 17.14 14.17
N HIS A 124 -12.03 17.94 13.12
CA HIS A 124 -12.22 19.40 13.27
C HIS A 124 -13.62 19.78 13.76
N GLU A 125 -14.55 18.83 13.79
CA GLU A 125 -15.92 19.04 14.29
C GLU A 125 -16.00 18.90 15.81
N ALA A 126 -14.89 18.53 16.46
CA ALA A 126 -14.85 18.38 17.91
C ALA A 126 -15.25 19.66 18.63
N ALA A 127 -16.20 19.56 19.56
CA ALA A 127 -16.74 20.72 20.27
C ALA A 127 -15.76 21.32 21.29
N ASP A 128 -14.92 20.47 21.89
CA ASP A 128 -13.95 20.85 22.92
C ASP A 128 -12.70 19.95 22.88
N GLU A 129 -11.71 20.23 23.73
CA GLU A 129 -10.46 19.48 23.78
C GLU A 129 -10.66 18.00 24.20
N ALA A 130 -11.68 17.72 25.03
CA ALA A 130 -11.97 16.36 25.48
C ALA A 130 -12.53 15.52 24.31
N ASP A 131 -13.48 16.07 23.56
CA ASP A 131 -14.01 15.47 22.33
C ASP A 131 -12.90 15.33 21.27
N ARG A 132 -12.09 16.37 21.05
CA ARG A 132 -10.95 16.31 20.12
C ARG A 132 -10.00 15.18 20.47
N THR A 133 -9.73 14.99 21.75
CA THR A 133 -8.89 13.89 22.24
C THR A 133 -9.55 12.53 21.96
N VAL A 134 -10.86 12.39 22.17
CA VAL A 134 -11.63 11.19 21.86
C VAL A 134 -11.60 10.88 20.36
N GLN A 135 -11.96 11.84 19.50
CA GLN A 135 -11.95 11.69 18.04
C GLN A 135 -10.54 11.37 17.53
N GLY A 136 -9.52 12.08 18.04
CA GLY A 136 -8.12 11.82 17.74
C GLY A 136 -7.66 10.43 18.16
N ARG A 137 -8.21 9.83 19.23
CA ARG A 137 -7.96 8.42 19.58
C ARG A 137 -8.66 7.46 18.63
N LYS A 138 -9.91 7.73 18.24
CA LYS A 138 -10.65 6.90 17.28
C LYS A 138 -9.95 6.85 15.92
N ALA A 139 -9.56 8.00 15.36
CA ALA A 139 -8.83 8.06 14.09
C ALA A 139 -7.47 7.35 14.16
N ARG A 140 -6.72 7.52 15.26
CA ARG A 140 -5.46 6.79 15.48
C ARG A 140 -5.66 5.28 15.58
N ARG A 141 -6.74 4.83 16.23
CA ARG A 141 -7.08 3.41 16.34
C ARG A 141 -7.43 2.85 14.96
N ALA A 142 -8.31 3.50 14.21
CA ALA A 142 -8.66 3.06 12.87
C ALA A 142 -7.44 2.94 11.94
N LEU A 143 -6.49 3.89 12.02
CA LEU A 143 -5.25 3.80 11.25
C LEU A 143 -4.40 2.58 11.65
N ARG A 144 -4.31 2.26 12.95
CA ARG A 144 -3.60 1.04 13.40
C ARG A 144 -4.30 -0.21 12.92
N ASP A 145 -5.62 -0.29 13.08
CA ASP A 145 -6.43 -1.43 12.65
C ASP A 145 -6.27 -1.65 11.12
N PHE A 146 -6.20 -0.56 10.33
CA PHE A 146 -5.88 -0.60 8.91
C PHE A 146 -4.48 -1.18 8.64
N VAL A 147 -3.44 -0.70 9.33
CA VAL A 147 -2.05 -1.19 9.14
C VAL A 147 -1.93 -2.66 9.53
N GLU A 148 -2.59 -3.08 10.61
CA GLU A 148 -2.64 -4.47 11.04
C GLU A 148 -3.33 -5.37 9.99
N ALA A 149 -4.46 -4.93 9.44
CA ALA A 149 -5.15 -5.62 8.37
C ALA A 149 -4.31 -5.68 7.08
N ALA A 150 -3.59 -4.60 6.74
CA ALA A 150 -2.69 -4.56 5.60
C ALA A 150 -1.55 -5.59 5.75
N ASN A 151 -0.95 -5.66 6.94
CA ASN A 151 0.10 -6.62 7.25
C ASN A 151 -0.42 -8.07 7.16
N ALA A 152 -1.60 -8.35 7.73
CA ALA A 152 -2.22 -9.67 7.65
C ALA A 152 -2.48 -10.11 6.19
N GLN A 153 -2.97 -9.19 5.34
CA GLN A 153 -3.19 -9.47 3.93
C GLN A 153 -1.87 -9.74 3.19
N MET A 154 -0.83 -8.95 3.45
CA MET A 154 0.49 -9.13 2.83
C MET A 154 1.13 -10.47 3.21
N VAL A 155 0.98 -10.91 4.45
CA VAL A 155 1.47 -12.23 4.91
C VAL A 155 0.64 -13.38 4.31
N SER A 156 -0.68 -13.21 4.16
CA SER A 156 -1.54 -14.25 3.59
C SER A 156 -1.37 -14.49 2.09
N THR A 157 -0.76 -13.54 1.35
CA THR A 157 -0.54 -13.63 -0.10
C THR A 157 0.88 -14.07 -0.46
N GLY A 158 1.82 -14.09 0.49
CA GLY A 158 3.21 -14.55 0.29
C GLY A 158 3.36 -16.04 0.58
#